data_AF-A0A973J9T2-F1
#
_entry.id   AF-A0A973J9T2-F1
#
_cell.length_a   1.000
_cell.length_b   1.000
_cell.length_c   1.000
_cell.angle_alpha   90.00
_cell.angle_beta   90.00
_cell.angle_gamma   90.00
#
_symmetry.space_group_name_H-M   'P 1'
#
loop_
_entity.id
_entity.type
_entity.pdbx_description
1 polymer ?
#
loop_
_entity_poly.entity_id
_entity_poly.type
_entity_poly.pdbx_seq_one_letter_code
_entity_poly.pdbx_strand_id
1 'polypeptide(L)'
;MTTTTSTTDLAQAWAERVRRGTFSPAVAGTREVRVFGQAGDAPVRFPQLRALAPGETPALVIELLEPDERWALAHAERVVTTHQQAGRLAAEVARGQGDGAIVPALRLDPTKTTDILILSQITGG
;
A
#
# COMPACT_ATOMS: atom_id res chain seq x y z
N MET A 1 -30.38 -7.54 -8.19
CA MET A 1 -29.27 -8.24 -8.87
C MET A 1 -27.97 -7.73 -8.25
N THR A 2 -27.31 -8.55 -7.43
CA THR A 2 -26.01 -8.24 -6.83
C THR A 2 -24.92 -8.73 -7.78
N THR A 3 -24.30 -7.81 -8.50
CA THR A 3 -23.15 -8.14 -9.36
C THR A 3 -21.97 -8.49 -8.45
N THR A 4 -21.57 -9.75 -8.39
CA THR A 4 -20.35 -10.16 -7.68
C THR A 4 -19.15 -9.62 -8.44
N THR A 5 -18.60 -8.49 -8.02
CA THR A 5 -17.36 -7.94 -8.59
C THR A 5 -16.21 -8.89 -8.27
N SER A 6 -15.51 -9.39 -9.28
CA SER A 6 -14.39 -10.31 -9.07
C SER A 6 -13.14 -9.57 -8.61
N THR A 7 -12.21 -10.28 -7.97
CA THR A 7 -10.89 -9.75 -7.60
C THR A 7 -10.13 -9.16 -8.79
N THR A 8 -10.27 -9.77 -9.97
CA THR A 8 -9.64 -9.29 -11.21
C THR A 8 -10.23 -7.96 -11.66
N ASP A 9 -11.56 -7.80 -11.56
CA ASP A 9 -12.23 -6.55 -11.92
C ASP A 9 -11.80 -5.41 -11.00
N LEU A 10 -11.64 -5.67 -9.69
CA LEU A 10 -11.14 -4.68 -8.73
C LEU A 10 -9.68 -4.29 -9.02
N ALA A 11 -8.83 -5.25 -9.39
CA ALA A 11 -7.45 -4.98 -9.76
C ALA A 11 -7.34 -4.09 -11.01
N GLN A 12 -8.17 -4.37 -12.03
CA GLN A 12 -8.23 -3.57 -13.25
C GLN A 12 -8.79 -2.18 -12.98
N ALA A 13 -9.87 -2.07 -12.19
CA ALA A 13 -10.46 -0.80 -11.79
C ALA A 13 -9.44 0.08 -11.04
N TRP A 14 -8.68 -0.50 -10.12
CA TRP A 14 -7.62 0.21 -9.42
C TRP A 14 -6.51 0.69 -10.38
N ALA A 15 -6.03 -0.18 -11.27
CA ALA A 15 -5.01 0.20 -12.25
C ALA A 15 -5.47 1.34 -13.17
N GLU A 16 -6.74 1.32 -13.59
CA GLU A 16 -7.37 2.41 -14.35
C GLU A 16 -7.43 3.70 -13.52
N ARG A 17 -7.85 3.60 -12.25
CA ARG A 17 -7.96 4.74 -11.34
C ARG A 17 -6.61 5.42 -11.13
N VAL A 18 -5.57 4.64 -10.88
CA VAL A 18 -4.19 5.14 -10.76
C VAL A 18 -3.74 5.86 -12.03
N ARG A 19 -4.09 5.33 -13.22
CA ARG A 19 -3.74 5.95 -14.49
C ARG A 19 -4.45 7.29 -14.71
N ARG A 20 -5.72 7.38 -14.31
CA ARG A 20 -6.54 8.59 -14.44
C ARG A 20 -6.22 9.65 -13.38
N GLY A 21 -5.70 9.23 -12.23
CA GLY A 21 -5.44 10.11 -11.09
C GLY A 21 -6.73 10.60 -10.41
N THR A 22 -7.85 9.90 -10.56
CA THR A 22 -9.15 10.28 -10.00
C THR A 22 -9.50 9.39 -8.81
N PHE A 23 -9.24 9.87 -7.61
CA PHE A 23 -9.46 9.10 -6.37
C PHE A 23 -10.66 9.61 -5.58
N SER A 24 -11.14 8.79 -4.64
CA SER A 24 -12.13 9.25 -3.66
C SER A 24 -11.56 10.37 -2.77
N PRO A 25 -12.42 11.18 -2.12
CA PRO A 25 -11.96 12.25 -1.22
C PRO A 25 -11.13 11.78 -0.03
N ALA A 26 -11.16 10.48 0.28
CA ALA A 26 -10.34 9.88 1.33
C ALA A 26 -8.88 9.68 0.92
N VAL A 27 -8.56 9.75 -0.38
CA VAL A 27 -7.23 9.49 -0.91
C VAL A 27 -6.52 10.80 -1.25
N ALA A 28 -5.37 11.03 -0.63
CA ALA A 28 -4.48 12.16 -0.92
C ALA A 28 -3.47 11.86 -2.04
N GLY A 29 -3.28 10.60 -2.39
CA GLY A 29 -2.36 10.17 -3.44
C GLY A 29 -2.14 8.66 -3.43
N THR A 30 -1.00 8.22 -3.97
CA THR A 30 -0.62 6.81 -3.97
C THR A 30 0.76 6.61 -3.37
N ARG A 31 0.99 5.42 -2.82
CA ARG A 31 2.29 4.92 -2.35
C ARG A 31 2.57 3.55 -2.93
N GLU A 32 3.80 3.10 -2.80
CA GLU A 32 4.28 1.86 -3.38
C GLU A 32 4.85 0.91 -2.33
N VAL A 33 4.55 -0.38 -2.48
CA VAL A 33 5.32 -1.47 -1.86
C VAL A 33 6.27 -2.02 -2.91
N ARG A 34 7.57 -2.08 -2.59
CA ARG A 34 8.62 -2.60 -3.48
C ARG A 34 9.32 -3.77 -2.80
N VAL A 35 9.56 -4.84 -3.54
CA VAL A 35 10.30 -6.01 -3.05
C VAL A 35 11.71 -5.97 -3.62
N PHE A 36 12.70 -5.69 -2.78
CA PHE A 36 14.09 -5.66 -3.17
C PHE A 36 14.63 -7.09 -3.40
N GLY A 37 15.52 -7.24 -4.37
CA GLY A 37 16.09 -8.53 -4.75
C GLY A 37 15.14 -9.45 -5.54
N GLN A 38 13.95 -8.97 -5.92
CA GLN A 38 13.06 -9.65 -6.85
C GLN A 38 13.10 -8.91 -8.19
N ALA A 39 13.91 -9.41 -9.12
CA ALA A 39 14.06 -8.81 -10.43
C ALA A 39 12.77 -8.97 -11.26
N GLY A 40 12.28 -7.88 -11.83
CA GLY A 40 11.15 -7.88 -12.78
C GLY A 40 9.77 -7.62 -12.16
N ASP A 41 9.65 -7.56 -10.83
CA ASP A 41 8.36 -7.28 -10.20
C ASP A 41 8.02 -5.79 -10.24
N ALA A 42 6.81 -5.48 -10.69
CA ALA A 42 6.28 -4.13 -10.66
C ALA A 42 5.94 -3.72 -9.22
N PRO A 43 6.17 -2.45 -8.82
CA PRO A 43 5.77 -1.96 -7.51
C PRO A 43 4.25 -2.10 -7.31
N VAL A 44 3.85 -2.57 -6.13
CA VAL A 44 2.44 -2.67 -5.76
C VAL A 44 1.97 -1.31 -5.25
N ARG A 45 1.13 -0.63 -6.03
CA ARG A 45 0.56 0.68 -5.66
C ARG A 45 -0.65 0.53 -4.77
N PHE A 46 -0.74 1.37 -3.76
CA PHE A 46 -1.88 1.45 -2.82
C PHE A 46 -2.27 2.91 -2.55
N PRO A 47 -3.52 3.17 -2.12
CA PRO A 47 -3.98 4.52 -1.82
C PRO A 47 -3.31 5.07 -0.55
N GLN A 48 -2.83 6.31 -0.63
CA GLN A 48 -2.46 7.10 0.52
C GLN A 48 -3.71 7.82 1.03
N LEU A 49 -4.10 7.56 2.27
CA LEU A 49 -5.18 8.31 2.90
C LEU A 49 -4.77 9.75 3.19
N ARG A 50 -5.74 10.65 3.11
CA ARG A 50 -5.58 12.01 3.65
C ARG A 50 -5.31 11.98 5.15
N ALA A 51 -4.77 13.07 5.67
CA ALA A 51 -4.67 13.28 7.10
C ALA A 51 -6.06 13.19 7.76
N LEU A 52 -6.10 12.57 8.94
CA LEU A 52 -7.31 12.49 9.76
C LEU A 52 -7.67 13.88 10.28
N ALA A 53 -8.94 14.27 10.16
CA ALA A 53 -9.46 15.46 10.81
C ALA A 53 -9.63 15.20 12.32
N PRO A 54 -9.67 16.25 13.16
CA PRO A 54 -9.93 16.08 14.59
C PRO A 54 -11.22 15.29 14.85
N GLY A 55 -11.12 14.19 15.59
CA GLY A 55 -12.25 13.31 15.91
C GLY A 55 -12.53 12.20 14.89
N GLU A 56 -11.82 12.16 13.76
CA GLU A 56 -11.89 11.03 12.83
C GLU A 56 -11.00 9.87 13.27
N THR A 57 -11.39 8.66 12.88
CA THR A 57 -10.58 7.45 13.03
C THR A 57 -10.14 6.95 11.66
N PRO A 58 -9.03 6.21 11.56
CA PRO A 58 -8.63 5.56 10.30
C PRO A 58 -9.74 4.69 9.70
N ALA A 59 -10.52 4.01 10.54
CA ALA A 59 -11.63 3.16 10.09
C ALA A 59 -12.69 3.97 9.31
N LEU A 60 -13.07 5.13 9.82
CA LEU A 60 -14.03 6.03 9.15
C LEU A 60 -13.52 6.49 7.77
N VAL A 61 -12.23 6.82 7.67
CA VAL A 61 -11.65 7.24 6.38
C VAL A 61 -11.56 6.07 5.39
N ILE A 62 -11.31 4.85 5.88
CA ILE A 62 -11.33 3.63 5.06
C ILE A 62 -12.74 3.32 4.55
N GLU A 63 -13.79 3.61 5.31
CA GLU A 63 -15.19 3.41 4.87
C GLU A 63 -15.58 4.33 3.70
N LEU A 64 -14.90 5.46 3.54
CA LEU A 64 -15.12 6.40 2.42
C LEU A 64 -14.42 5.97 1.12
N LEU A 65 -13.59 4.92 1.15
CA LEU A 65 -12.88 4.43 -0.02
C LEU A 65 -13.82 3.67 -0.97
N GLU A 66 -13.58 3.88 -2.26
CA GLU A 66 -14.22 3.09 -3.30
C GLU A 66 -13.80 1.60 -3.20
N PRO A 67 -14.61 0.65 -3.71
CA PRO A 67 -14.32 -0.77 -3.59
C PRO A 67 -12.93 -1.19 -4.10
N ASP A 68 -12.48 -0.60 -5.22
CA ASP A 68 -11.17 -0.88 -5.81
C ASP A 68 -10.01 -0.30 -4.98
N GLU A 69 -10.21 0.85 -4.34
CA GLU A 69 -9.24 1.46 -3.42
C GLU A 69 -9.09 0.63 -2.15
N ARG A 70 -10.21 0.15 -1.57
CA ARG A 70 -10.18 -0.78 -0.42
C ARG A 70 -9.50 -2.09 -0.77
N TRP A 71 -9.79 -2.61 -1.96
CA TRP A 71 -9.12 -3.80 -2.46
C TRP A 71 -7.61 -3.58 -2.57
N ALA A 72 -7.17 -2.45 -3.12
CA ALA A 72 -5.75 -2.15 -3.31
C ALA A 72 -5.00 -2.04 -1.98
N LEU A 73 -5.61 -1.39 -0.98
CA LEU A 73 -5.08 -1.31 0.37
C LEU A 73 -4.92 -2.69 1.00
N ALA A 74 -5.96 -3.53 0.94
CA ALA A 74 -5.94 -4.90 1.45
C ALA A 74 -4.99 -5.82 0.68
N HIS A 75 -4.77 -5.55 -0.61
CA HIS A 75 -3.79 -6.28 -1.42
C HIS A 75 -2.36 -5.95 -1.00
N ALA A 76 -2.04 -4.66 -0.81
CA ALA A 76 -0.72 -4.23 -0.34
C ALA A 76 -0.39 -4.77 1.06
N GLU A 77 -1.35 -4.75 2.00
CA GLU A 77 -1.18 -5.34 3.34
C GLU A 77 -0.87 -6.84 3.26
N ARG A 78 -1.56 -7.57 2.36
CA ARG A 78 -1.28 -9.00 2.13
C ARG A 78 0.13 -9.24 1.58
N VAL A 79 0.61 -8.40 0.67
CA VAL A 79 1.97 -8.50 0.13
C VAL A 79 3.01 -8.29 1.24
N VAL A 80 2.87 -7.23 2.04
CA VAL A 80 3.76 -6.96 3.19
C VAL A 80 3.76 -8.15 4.16
N THR A 81 2.59 -8.61 4.57
CA THR A 81 2.44 -9.73 5.51
C THR A 81 3.07 -11.01 4.97
N THR A 82 2.84 -11.33 3.68
CA THR A 82 3.36 -12.55 3.05
C THR A 82 4.89 -12.57 3.06
N HIS A 83 5.53 -11.45 2.72
CA HIS A 83 6.99 -11.38 2.72
C HIS A 83 7.58 -11.35 4.13
N GLN A 84 6.92 -10.71 5.10
CA GLN A 84 7.34 -10.77 6.50
C GLN A 84 7.28 -12.20 7.05
N GLN A 85 6.22 -12.95 6.73
CA GLN A 85 6.11 -14.37 7.08
C GLN A 85 7.18 -15.24 6.41
N ALA A 86 7.68 -14.82 5.24
CA ALA A 86 8.84 -15.43 4.57
C ALA A 86 10.20 -14.96 5.14
N GLY A 87 10.22 -14.28 6.28
CA GLY A 87 11.46 -13.82 6.95
C GLY A 87 12.08 -12.58 6.31
N ARG A 88 11.33 -11.80 5.54
CA ARG A 88 11.81 -10.52 4.99
C ARG A 88 11.49 -9.36 5.93
N LEU A 89 12.31 -8.32 5.89
CA LEU A 89 12.06 -7.07 6.60
C LEU A 89 11.21 -6.16 5.72
N ALA A 90 10.10 -5.63 6.22
CA ALA A 90 9.40 -4.51 5.61
C ALA A 90 9.80 -3.21 6.32
N ALA A 91 10.13 -2.17 5.56
CA ALA A 91 10.57 -0.88 6.08
C ALA A 91 9.88 0.28 5.39
N GLU A 92 9.61 1.34 6.15
CA GLU A 92 9.13 2.62 5.63
C GLU A 92 10.31 3.39 5.04
N VAL A 93 10.14 3.88 3.82
CA VAL A 93 11.14 4.70 3.13
C VAL A 93 10.48 5.97 2.59
N ALA A 94 11.17 7.10 2.73
CA ALA A 94 10.70 8.34 2.14
C ALA A 94 10.67 8.21 0.60
N ARG A 95 9.57 8.65 -0.02
CA ARG A 95 9.43 8.58 -1.48
C ARG A 95 10.59 9.35 -2.13
N GLY A 96 11.35 8.67 -2.98
CA GLY A 96 12.45 9.27 -3.76
C GLY A 96 13.77 9.42 -3.00
N GLN A 97 13.90 8.92 -1.77
CA GLN A 97 15.17 8.88 -1.04
C GLN A 97 15.64 7.44 -0.82
N GLY A 98 16.86 7.14 -1.27
CA GLY A 98 17.53 5.84 -1.05
C GLY A 98 18.24 5.71 0.30
N ASP A 99 18.50 6.83 0.99
CA ASP A 99 19.34 6.91 2.21
C ASP A 99 18.57 7.38 3.46
N GLY A 100 17.24 7.24 3.47
CA GLY A 100 16.41 7.57 4.63
C GLY A 100 16.55 6.55 5.77
N ALA A 101 16.26 6.97 7.00
CA ALA A 101 16.19 6.05 8.15
C ALA A 101 15.22 4.90 7.84
N ILE A 102 15.72 3.67 7.90
CA ILE A 102 14.93 2.45 7.71
C ILE A 102 14.14 2.22 9.00
N VAL A 103 12.84 2.55 8.97
CA VAL A 103 11.93 2.29 10.09
C VAL A 103 11.17 1.00 9.81
N PRO A 104 11.26 -0.03 10.68
CA PRO A 104 10.49 -1.26 10.48
C PRO A 104 8.99 -0.99 10.38
N ALA A 105 8.37 -1.46 9.30
CA ALA A 105 6.94 -1.40 9.07
C ALA A 105 6.30 -2.73 9.49
N LEU A 106 5.75 -2.79 10.71
CA LEU A 106 5.03 -4.00 11.18
C LEU A 106 3.70 -4.20 10.44
N ARG A 107 3.07 -3.10 10.00
CA ARG A 107 1.84 -3.05 9.21
C ARG A 107 1.86 -1.84 8.28
N LEU A 108 1.06 -1.87 7.22
CA LEU A 108 0.89 -0.71 6.36
C LEU A 108 0.00 0.32 7.07
N ASP A 109 0.55 1.52 7.30
CA ASP A 109 -0.22 2.69 7.73
C ASP A 109 -0.45 3.61 6.53
N PRO A 110 -1.65 3.63 5.94
CA PRO A 110 -1.90 4.36 4.71
C PRO A 110 -2.02 5.87 4.94
N THR A 111 -2.01 6.36 6.18
CA THR A 111 -1.96 7.80 6.49
C THR A 111 -0.57 8.37 6.34
N LYS A 112 0.47 7.52 6.32
CA LYS A 112 1.87 7.94 6.17
C LYS A 112 2.18 8.32 4.72
N THR A 113 3.16 9.22 4.58
CA THR A 113 3.68 9.69 3.28
C THR A 113 4.83 8.85 2.75
N THR A 114 5.14 7.72 3.38
CA THR A 114 6.25 6.83 3.06
C THR A 114 5.81 5.71 2.11
N ASP A 115 6.74 5.28 1.27
CA ASP A 115 6.62 4.01 0.55
C ASP A 115 7.09 2.86 1.47
N ILE A 116 6.82 1.62 1.09
CA ILE A 116 7.29 0.43 1.81
C ILE A 116 8.33 -0.31 0.96
N LEU A 117 9.47 -0.61 1.54
CA LEU A 117 10.51 -1.43 0.94
C LEU A 117 10.65 -2.74 1.71
N ILE A 118 10.51 -3.85 1.00
CA ILE A 118 10.68 -5.21 1.51
C ILE A 118 12.09 -5.68 1.16
N LEU A 119 12.91 -5.94 2.16
CA LEU A 119 14.32 -6.31 2.08
C LEU A 119 14.51 -7.76 2.52
N SER A 120 15.45 -8.47 1.89
CA SER A 120 15.95 -9.73 2.46
C SER A 120 16.57 -9.45 3.83
N GLN A 121 16.29 -10.28 4.83
CA GLN A 121 17.07 -10.24 6.07
C GLN A 121 18.51 -10.63 5.75
N ILE A 122 19.46 -9.74 6.01
CA ILE A 122 20.88 -10.08 6.01
C ILE A 122 21.16 -10.71 7.37
N THR A 123 20.99 -12.02 7.48
CA THR A 123 21.49 -12.77 8.63
C THR A 123 23.00 -12.93 8.42
N GLY A 124 23.79 -12.05 9.03
CA GLY A 124 25.24 -12.13 8.98
C GLY A 124 25.77 -13.26 9.87
N GLY A 125 26.58 -14.14 9.26
CA GLY A 125 27.74 -14.85 9.85
C GLY A 125 27.49 -15.78 11.03
#